data_AF-A0A6I2WYR8-F1
#
_entry.id   AF-A0A6I2WYR8-F1
#
_cell.length_a   1.000
_cell.length_b   1.000
_cell.length_c   1.000
_cell.angle_alpha   90.00
_cell.angle_beta   90.00
_cell.angle_gamma   90.00
#
_symmetry.space_group_name_H-M   'P 1'
#
loop_
_entity.id
_entity.type
_entity.pdbx_description
1 polymer ?
#
loop_
_entity_poly.entity_id
_entity_poly.type
_entity_poly.pdbx_seq_one_letter_code
_entity_poly.pdbx_strand_id
1 'polypeptide(L)'
;MSTARRAICVLLISAVAGAACGGSGEQAAPTTAAAPTESTVAPDPGTAPVAAGNFGDLVGVCGPGSAKGATAQGVTDSQIEVGTVSDPGNSIIPGLNQELFDAADAFVGWCNGAGGILGRTIKLNKRDAKLMEAGPRTVEACQTDFMLVGNGAA
;
A
#
# COMPACT_ATOMS: atom_id res chain seq x y z
N MET A 1 -3.21 -57.36 -33.96
CA MET A 1 -2.27 -57.47 -35.10
C MET A 1 -2.16 -56.10 -35.75
N SER A 2 -0.92 -55.68 -36.03
CA SER A 2 -0.52 -54.64 -36.98
C SER A 2 -0.81 -53.17 -36.63
N THR A 3 0.15 -52.58 -35.91
CA THR A 3 0.88 -51.34 -36.26
C THR A 3 0.38 -50.56 -37.49
N ALA A 4 -0.66 -49.73 -37.34
CA ALA A 4 -1.09 -48.80 -38.38
C ALA A 4 -1.80 -47.55 -37.84
N ARG A 5 -1.34 -46.99 -36.71
CA ARG A 5 -1.80 -45.68 -36.19
C ARG A 5 -0.62 -44.86 -35.69
N ARG A 6 0.30 -44.55 -36.61
CA ARG A 6 1.22 -43.41 -36.51
C ARG A 6 0.83 -42.43 -37.61
N ALA A 7 0.94 -41.13 -37.30
CA ALA A 7 0.64 -39.95 -38.13
C ALA A 7 -0.79 -39.40 -38.01
N ILE A 8 -1.08 -38.69 -36.91
CA ILE A 8 -2.04 -37.58 -36.93
C ILE A 8 -1.39 -36.37 -36.23
N CYS A 9 -0.91 -35.46 -37.08
CA CYS A 9 -1.00 -34.00 -36.99
C CYS A 9 -0.43 -33.30 -35.75
N VAL A 10 0.88 -33.08 -35.77
CA VAL A 10 1.51 -31.86 -35.24
C VAL A 10 1.19 -30.74 -36.24
N LEU A 11 0.46 -29.70 -35.81
CA LEU A 11 0.47 -28.33 -36.35
C LEU A 11 -0.67 -27.55 -35.70
N LEU A 12 -0.34 -26.48 -34.96
CA LEU A 12 -1.10 -25.22 -34.86
C LEU A 12 -0.35 -24.29 -33.87
N ILE A 13 0.69 -23.64 -34.36
CA ILE A 13 1.28 -22.44 -33.73
C ILE A 13 0.64 -21.26 -34.46
N SER A 14 -0.27 -20.57 -33.79
CA SER A 14 -0.91 -19.36 -34.30
C SER A 14 -0.35 -18.14 -33.57
N ALA A 15 0.33 -17.29 -34.33
CA ALA A 15 0.89 -16.02 -33.90
C ALA A 15 -0.19 -15.04 -33.42
N VAL A 16 0.05 -14.40 -32.27
CA VAL A 16 -0.68 -13.21 -31.82
C VAL A 16 0.27 -12.03 -31.91
N ALA A 17 0.01 -11.14 -32.87
CA ALA A 17 0.65 -9.83 -32.96
C ALA A 17 -0.39 -8.80 -33.38
N GLY A 18 -0.47 -7.71 -32.60
CA GLY A 18 -1.00 -6.42 -33.06
C GLY A 18 -2.14 -5.85 -32.22
N ALA A 19 -1.80 -5.01 -31.23
CA ALA A 19 -2.31 -3.62 -31.10
C ALA A 19 -2.08 -3.11 -29.66
N ALA A 20 -0.88 -2.61 -29.37
CA ALA A 20 -0.63 -1.80 -28.20
C ALA A 20 0.13 -0.52 -28.62
N CYS A 21 -0.58 0.60 -28.54
CA CYS A 21 -0.12 1.99 -28.34
C CYS A 21 0.93 2.58 -29.31
N GLY A 22 0.45 3.42 -30.23
CA GLY A 22 1.23 4.50 -30.87
C GLY A 22 0.54 5.84 -30.59
N GLY A 23 1.28 6.79 -30.02
CA GLY A 23 0.75 7.92 -29.25
C GLY A 23 0.17 9.11 -30.03
N SER A 24 -0.85 9.73 -29.45
CA SER A 24 -1.30 11.08 -29.81
C SER A 24 -0.45 12.09 -29.05
N GLY A 25 0.50 12.72 -29.74
CA GLY A 25 1.22 13.90 -29.26
C GLY A 25 0.72 15.12 -30.01
N GLU A 26 -0.04 15.99 -29.34
CA GLU A 26 -0.27 17.36 -29.83
C GLU A 26 -0.40 18.28 -28.61
N GLN A 27 0.74 18.82 -28.18
CA GLN A 27 0.83 19.82 -27.12
C GLN A 27 0.53 21.19 -27.72
N ALA A 28 -0.72 21.61 -27.69
CA ALA A 28 -1.10 23.00 -27.92
C ALA A 28 -1.05 23.75 -26.57
N ALA A 29 -0.15 24.73 -26.48
CA ALA A 29 -0.11 25.67 -25.36
C ALA A 29 -1.30 26.64 -25.43
N PRO A 30 -1.85 27.05 -24.27
CA PRO A 30 -2.40 28.38 -24.15
C PRO A 30 -1.69 29.17 -23.05
N THR A 31 -1.05 30.25 -23.52
CA THR A 31 -1.26 31.64 -23.11
C THR A 31 -1.43 31.95 -21.62
N THR A 32 -0.45 32.72 -21.13
CA THR A 32 -0.48 33.58 -19.94
C THR A 32 -1.83 34.28 -19.73
N ALA A 33 -2.46 34.02 -18.58
CA ALA A 33 -3.46 34.90 -17.99
C ALA A 33 -3.08 35.12 -16.51
N ALA A 34 -2.81 36.38 -16.17
CA ALA A 34 -2.52 36.82 -14.81
C ALA A 34 -3.83 37.06 -14.04
N ALA A 35 -3.86 36.64 -12.76
CA ALA A 35 -4.50 37.31 -11.60
C ALA A 35 -4.67 36.30 -10.45
N PRO A 36 -4.86 36.72 -9.17
CA PRO A 36 -4.44 37.94 -8.49
C PRO A 36 -3.44 37.65 -7.35
N THR A 37 -2.84 38.71 -6.80
CA THR A 37 -2.04 38.68 -5.57
C THR A 37 -2.94 38.34 -4.38
N GLU A 38 -2.79 37.15 -3.82
CA GLU A 38 -3.36 36.80 -2.51
C GLU A 38 -2.29 37.00 -1.42
N SER A 39 -2.60 37.87 -0.45
CA SER A 39 -1.75 38.15 0.70
C SER A 39 -1.43 36.86 1.44
N THR A 40 -0.16 36.49 1.44
CA THR A 40 0.37 35.43 2.31
C THR A 40 0.34 35.94 3.76
N VAL A 41 -0.69 35.52 4.51
CA VAL A 41 -0.63 35.57 5.97
C VAL A 41 0.37 34.50 6.41
N ALA A 42 1.40 34.90 7.16
CA ALA A 42 2.35 33.97 7.75
C ALA A 42 1.60 32.99 8.66
N PRO A 43 1.84 31.66 8.56
CA PRO A 43 1.17 30.70 9.43
C PRO A 43 1.62 30.88 10.88
N ASP A 44 0.65 30.74 11.79
CA ASP A 44 0.84 30.62 13.23
C ASP A 44 1.75 29.41 13.54
N PRO A 45 2.82 29.54 14.35
CA PRO A 45 3.75 28.42 14.62
C PRO A 45 3.17 27.31 15.51
N GLY A 46 1.86 27.31 15.77
CA GLY A 46 1.19 26.41 16.72
C GLY A 46 0.42 25.24 16.14
N THR A 47 0.15 25.18 14.83
CA THR A 47 -0.57 24.04 14.22
C THR A 47 0.03 23.72 12.87
N ALA A 48 0.83 22.66 12.80
CA ALA A 48 1.21 22.08 11.51
C ALA A 48 -0.09 21.79 10.75
N PRO A 49 -0.19 22.14 9.45
CA PRO A 49 -1.33 21.75 8.65
C PRO A 49 -1.50 20.24 8.80
N VAL A 50 -2.69 19.80 9.24
CA VAL A 50 -3.05 18.38 9.17
C VAL A 50 -2.76 17.98 7.74
N ALA A 51 -1.85 17.03 7.54
CA ALA A 51 -1.54 16.55 6.20
C ALA A 51 -2.88 16.24 5.54
N ALA A 52 -3.17 16.87 4.39
CA ALA A 52 -4.36 16.51 3.64
C ALA A 52 -4.24 15.00 3.43
N GLY A 53 -5.07 14.20 4.09
CA GLY A 53 -4.97 12.74 4.09
C GLY A 53 -5.39 12.15 2.75
N ASN A 54 -5.04 12.83 1.66
CA ASN A 54 -5.23 12.47 0.28
C ASN A 54 -4.04 11.64 -0.17
N PHE A 55 -4.30 10.60 -0.95
CA PHE A 55 -3.26 9.76 -1.52
C PHE A 55 -3.34 9.84 -3.05
N GLY A 56 -2.45 10.65 -3.64
CA GLY A 56 -2.57 11.02 -5.06
C GLY A 56 -3.92 11.71 -5.33
N ASP A 57 -4.68 11.18 -6.28
CA ASP A 57 -6.01 11.69 -6.63
C ASP A 57 -7.13 11.20 -5.69
N LEU A 58 -6.82 10.31 -4.74
CA LEU A 58 -7.79 9.85 -3.74
C LEU A 58 -7.90 10.87 -2.61
N VAL A 59 -9.06 11.49 -2.47
CA VAL A 59 -9.31 12.53 -1.46
C VAL A 59 -9.88 11.91 -0.19
N GLY A 60 -9.38 12.35 0.98
CA GLY A 60 -9.93 11.98 2.29
C GLY A 60 -9.72 10.51 2.66
N VAL A 61 -8.62 9.89 2.22
CA VAL A 61 -8.23 8.53 2.60
C VAL A 61 -7.99 8.43 4.11
N CYS A 62 -7.26 9.41 4.64
CA CYS A 62 -7.03 9.60 6.07
C CYS A 62 -7.61 10.94 6.49
N GLY A 63 -8.12 11.00 7.71
CA GLY A 63 -8.84 12.15 8.21
C GLY A 63 -9.46 11.89 9.58
N PRO A 64 -9.80 12.97 10.30
CA PRO A 64 -10.54 12.86 11.55
C PRO A 64 -11.92 12.23 11.31
N GLY A 65 -12.51 11.72 12.39
CA GLY A 65 -13.85 11.13 12.35
C GLY A 65 -14.25 10.57 13.71
N SER A 66 -15.46 10.02 13.75
CA SER A 66 -16.06 9.48 14.98
C SER A 66 -16.58 8.06 14.74
N ALA A 67 -15.80 7.24 14.03
CA ALA A 67 -16.18 5.86 13.76
C ALA A 67 -16.49 5.11 15.06
N LYS A 68 -17.44 4.18 14.99
CA LYS A 68 -17.89 3.36 16.12
C LYS A 68 -18.06 1.91 15.69
N GLY A 69 -18.04 1.01 16.65
CA GLY A 69 -18.15 -0.42 16.48
C GLY A 69 -16.79 -1.12 16.33
N ALA A 70 -16.75 -2.35 16.85
CA ALA A 70 -15.64 -3.30 16.75
C ALA A 70 -16.13 -4.55 16.01
N THR A 71 -16.49 -4.41 14.73
CA THR A 71 -17.16 -5.47 13.97
C THR A 71 -16.20 -6.51 13.40
N ALA A 72 -14.89 -6.32 13.55
CA ALA A 72 -13.85 -7.20 13.02
C ALA A 72 -12.68 -7.32 13.99
N GLN A 73 -11.94 -8.41 13.88
CA GLN A 73 -10.63 -8.60 14.53
C GLN A 73 -9.77 -7.35 14.33
N GLY A 74 -9.07 -6.91 15.37
CA GLY A 74 -8.14 -5.77 15.27
C GLY A 74 -8.78 -4.40 15.05
N VAL A 75 -10.11 -4.26 15.04
CA VAL A 75 -10.79 -2.97 14.90
C VAL A 75 -11.50 -2.60 16.20
N THR A 76 -11.25 -1.40 16.70
CA THR A 76 -11.97 -0.79 17.81
C THR A 76 -12.61 0.54 17.37
N ASP A 77 -13.29 1.21 18.30
CA ASP A 77 -13.82 2.56 18.07
C ASP A 77 -12.71 3.57 17.74
N SER A 78 -11.49 3.36 18.23
CA SER A 78 -10.39 4.33 18.12
C SER A 78 -9.17 3.82 17.36
N GLN A 79 -9.09 2.53 17.04
CA GLN A 79 -7.87 1.93 16.50
C GLN A 79 -8.16 0.87 15.44
N ILE A 80 -7.25 0.73 14.48
CA ILE A 80 -7.18 -0.39 13.54
C ILE A 80 -5.78 -1.00 13.67
N GLU A 81 -5.68 -2.27 14.05
CA GLU A 81 -4.42 -3.01 14.09
C GLU A 81 -4.11 -3.57 12.71
N VAL A 82 -2.93 -3.28 12.17
CA VAL A 82 -2.50 -3.75 10.86
C VAL A 82 -1.13 -4.39 11.00
N GLY A 83 -0.97 -5.58 10.42
CA GLY A 83 0.29 -6.30 10.42
C GLY A 83 1.07 -6.11 9.13
N THR A 84 2.39 -6.15 9.23
CA THR A 84 3.29 -6.36 8.08
C THR A 84 4.36 -7.37 8.46
N VAL A 85 4.71 -8.29 7.56
CA VAL A 85 5.75 -9.31 7.80
C VAL A 85 6.96 -9.03 6.93
N SER A 86 8.14 -9.03 7.54
CA SER A 86 9.44 -8.85 6.88
C SER A 86 10.54 -9.56 7.66
N ASP A 87 11.77 -9.62 7.15
CA ASP A 87 12.88 -10.42 7.70
C ASP A 87 14.09 -9.64 8.25
N PRO A 88 13.99 -8.40 8.76
CA PRO A 88 15.18 -7.62 9.07
C PRO A 88 16.03 -8.20 10.20
N GLY A 89 15.45 -9.00 11.09
CA GLY A 89 16.17 -9.61 12.21
C GLY A 89 16.85 -10.94 11.89
N ASN A 90 16.85 -11.39 10.63
CA ASN A 90 17.60 -12.59 10.25
C ASN A 90 19.13 -12.37 10.37
N SER A 91 19.88 -13.45 10.59
CA SER A 91 21.34 -13.37 10.80
C SER A 91 22.19 -13.52 9.54
N ILE A 92 21.61 -13.93 8.41
CA ILE A 92 22.34 -14.20 7.15
C ILE A 92 22.55 -12.89 6.38
N ILE A 93 21.48 -12.11 6.25
CA ILE A 93 21.46 -10.79 5.61
C ILE A 93 20.74 -9.83 6.57
N PRO A 94 21.43 -9.28 7.58
CA PRO A 94 20.81 -8.35 8.53
C PRO A 94 20.16 -7.16 7.82
N GLY A 95 18.92 -6.84 8.18
CA GLY A 95 18.14 -5.77 7.55
C GLY A 95 17.47 -6.16 6.23
N LEU A 96 17.46 -7.44 5.84
CA LEU A 96 16.71 -7.89 4.67
C LEU A 96 15.25 -7.43 4.76
N ASN A 97 14.78 -6.79 3.70
CA ASN A 97 13.42 -6.26 3.56
C ASN A 97 13.01 -5.22 4.64
N GLN A 98 13.99 -4.59 5.32
CA GLN A 98 13.73 -3.53 6.31
C GLN A 98 12.94 -2.37 5.71
N GLU A 99 13.12 -2.07 4.42
CA GLU A 99 12.42 -1.02 3.70
C GLU A 99 10.90 -1.20 3.71
N LEU A 100 10.39 -2.43 3.86
CA LEU A 100 8.96 -2.70 3.99
C LEU A 100 8.42 -2.24 5.34
N PHE A 101 9.18 -2.43 6.41
CA PHE A 101 8.85 -1.89 7.73
C PHE A 101 8.94 -0.37 7.75
N ASP A 102 9.97 0.20 7.12
CA ASP A 102 10.15 1.65 7.05
C ASP A 102 9.04 2.32 6.22
N ALA A 103 8.64 1.71 5.11
CA ALA A 103 7.52 2.18 4.29
C ALA A 103 6.18 2.09 5.04
N ALA A 104 5.96 1.01 5.79
CA ALA A 104 4.77 0.86 6.62
C ALA A 104 4.73 1.90 7.75
N ASP A 105 5.85 2.15 8.43
CA ASP A 105 5.98 3.19 9.45
C ASP A 105 5.70 4.58 8.84
N ALA A 106 6.25 4.87 7.66
CA ALA A 106 6.02 6.14 6.97
C ALA A 106 4.55 6.36 6.61
N PHE A 107 3.87 5.35 6.05
CA PHE A 107 2.45 5.43 5.72
C PHE A 107 1.58 5.61 6.97
N VAL A 108 1.82 4.80 8.00
CA VAL A 108 1.05 4.86 9.26
C VAL A 108 1.28 6.20 9.97
N GLY A 109 2.51 6.70 10.00
CA GLY A 109 2.84 8.01 10.53
C GLY A 109 2.10 9.13 9.80
N TRP A 110 2.13 9.13 8.47
CA TRP A 110 1.39 10.09 7.64
C TRP A 110 -0.12 10.02 7.90
N CYS A 111 -0.72 8.83 7.84
CA CYS A 111 -2.16 8.66 7.98
C CYS A 111 -2.66 9.04 9.37
N ASN A 112 -1.93 8.63 10.43
CA ASN A 112 -2.27 9.01 11.80
C ASN A 112 -2.08 10.51 12.04
N GLY A 113 -1.04 11.12 11.45
CA GLY A 113 -0.86 12.57 11.46
C GLY A 113 -1.98 13.35 10.78
N ALA A 114 -2.67 12.73 9.81
CA ALA A 114 -3.86 13.27 9.16
C ALA A 114 -5.17 13.06 9.95
N GLY A 115 -5.14 12.34 11.09
CA GLY A 115 -6.33 12.01 11.89
C GLY A 115 -6.79 10.55 11.80
N GLY A 116 -6.01 9.67 11.16
CA GLY A 116 -6.29 8.24 11.05
C GLY A 116 -7.31 7.89 9.97
N ILE A 117 -7.91 6.70 10.02
CA ILE A 117 -8.96 6.29 9.09
C ILE A 117 -10.31 6.50 9.79
N LEU A 118 -11.09 7.48 9.32
CA LEU A 118 -12.36 7.88 9.95
C LEU A 118 -12.20 8.19 11.46
N GLY A 119 -11.07 8.78 11.85
CA GLY A 119 -10.72 9.05 13.25
C GLY A 119 -10.06 7.89 14.01
N ARG A 120 -9.90 6.71 13.40
CA ARG A 120 -9.19 5.58 14.03
C ARG A 120 -7.70 5.62 13.74
N THR A 121 -6.88 5.57 14.77
CA THR A 121 -5.42 5.46 14.60
C THR A 121 -5.05 4.06 14.10
N ILE A 122 -4.16 3.98 13.12
CA ILE A 122 -3.56 2.73 12.68
C ILE A 122 -2.44 2.35 13.65
N LYS A 123 -2.53 1.17 14.26
CA LYS A 123 -1.44 0.56 15.04
C LYS A 123 -0.75 -0.48 14.16
N LEU A 124 0.52 -0.23 13.85
CA LEU A 124 1.33 -1.13 13.05
C LEU A 124 1.97 -2.21 13.91
N ASN A 125 1.71 -3.47 13.58
CA ASN A 125 2.37 -4.63 14.15
C ASN A 125 3.43 -5.12 13.15
N LYS A 126 4.70 -4.80 13.42
CA LYS A 126 5.85 -5.28 12.62
C LYS A 126 6.21 -6.70 13.04
N ARG A 127 5.95 -7.65 12.16
CA ARG A 127 6.12 -9.09 12.40
C ARG A 127 7.42 -9.55 11.77
N ASP A 128 8.49 -9.55 12.54
CA ASP A 128 9.80 -10.02 12.05
C ASP A 128 9.83 -11.55 11.95
N ALA A 129 9.87 -12.05 10.72
CA ALA A 129 9.91 -13.46 10.40
C ALA A 129 11.32 -14.03 10.42
N LYS A 130 12.38 -13.21 10.52
CA LYS A 130 13.76 -13.69 10.63
C LYS A 130 14.10 -14.79 9.61
N LEU A 131 13.56 -14.69 8.40
CA LEU A 131 13.63 -15.65 7.30
C LEU A 131 12.84 -16.96 7.52
N MET A 132 12.87 -17.56 8.70
CA MET A 132 12.34 -18.92 8.95
C MET A 132 11.08 -18.97 9.82
N GLU A 133 10.59 -17.83 10.30
CA GLU A 133 9.45 -17.71 11.23
C GLU A 133 8.19 -17.11 10.57
N ALA A 134 8.11 -17.08 9.23
CA ALA A 134 6.96 -16.51 8.51
C ALA A 134 5.61 -17.16 8.90
N GLY A 135 5.60 -18.48 9.10
CA GLY A 135 4.42 -19.23 9.55
C GLY A 135 3.91 -18.76 10.93
N PRO A 136 4.74 -18.84 11.99
CA PRO A 136 4.40 -18.29 13.30
C PRO A 136 3.95 -16.83 13.27
N ARG A 137 4.64 -15.95 12.52
CA ARG A 137 4.27 -14.54 12.39
C ARG A 137 2.91 -14.32 11.72
N THR A 138 2.56 -15.16 10.76
CA THR A 138 1.23 -15.15 10.13
C THR A 138 0.15 -15.61 11.10
N VAL A 139 0.40 -16.65 11.90
CA VAL A 139 -0.55 -17.11 12.94
C VAL A 139 -0.80 -16.03 13.98
N GLU A 140 0.25 -15.33 14.42
CA GLU A 140 0.09 -14.20 15.34
C GLU A 140 -0.75 -13.07 14.71
N ALA A 141 -0.52 -12.76 13.43
CA ALA A 141 -1.30 -11.76 12.72
C ALA A 141 -2.78 -12.11 12.67
N CYS A 142 -3.15 -13.38 12.44
CA CYS A 142 -4.54 -13.82 12.47
C CYS A 142 -5.26 -13.56 13.81
N GLN A 143 -4.53 -13.48 14.92
CA GLN A 143 -5.11 -13.31 16.26
C GLN A 143 -5.35 -11.85 16.65
N THR A 144 -4.69 -10.90 16.02
CA THR A 144 -4.74 -9.50 16.46
C THR A 144 -4.92 -8.50 15.33
N ASP A 145 -4.42 -8.79 14.14
CA ASP A 145 -4.36 -7.83 13.05
C ASP A 145 -5.69 -7.88 12.28
N PHE A 146 -6.24 -6.70 11.97
CA PHE A 146 -7.39 -6.60 11.08
C PHE A 146 -7.04 -7.11 9.68
N MET A 147 -5.85 -6.72 9.20
CA MET A 147 -5.31 -7.13 7.91
C MET A 147 -3.78 -7.21 7.97
N LEU A 148 -3.24 -8.05 7.11
CA LEU A 148 -1.81 -8.18 6.86
C LEU A 148 -1.49 -7.54 5.50
N VAL A 149 -0.62 -6.52 5.48
CA VAL A 149 -0.39 -5.67 4.29
C VAL A 149 1.08 -5.40 4.04
N GLY A 150 1.46 -5.31 2.75
CA GLY A 150 2.80 -4.91 2.34
C GLY A 150 3.91 -5.88 2.75
N ASN A 151 3.58 -7.18 2.90
CA ASN A 151 4.55 -8.17 3.36
C ASN A 151 5.64 -8.46 2.32
N GLY A 152 6.81 -8.81 2.82
CA GLY A 152 7.90 -9.41 2.06
C GLY A 152 8.71 -10.31 2.97
N ALA A 153 8.16 -11.50 3.25
CA ALA A 153 8.91 -12.59 3.86
C ALA A 153 9.54 -13.44 2.73
N ALA A 154 10.83 -13.72 2.83
CA ALA A 154 11.61 -14.48 1.86
C ALA A 154 11.50 -16.00 2.02
#